data_AF-A0A2V7VRJ6-F1
#
_entry.id   AF-A0A2V7VRJ6-F1
#
_cell.length_a   1.000
_cell.length_b   1.000
_cell.length_c   1.000
_cell.angle_alpha   90.00
_cell.angle_beta   90.00
_cell.angle_gamma   90.00
#
_symmetry.space_group_name_H-M   'P 1'
#
loop_
_entity.id
_entity.type
_entity.pdbx_description
1 polymer ?
#
loop_
_entity_poly.entity_id
_entity_poly.type
_entity_poly.pdbx_seq_one_letter_code
_entity_poly.pdbx_strand_id
1 'polypeptide(L)'
;MPQGGFIQSPYFATGNPETEEMTTLYAPGMLGCRAEFDQGLLAGPPNRCVYQLVKAYTSITPVVGNVLYWVTKSSYTVTTTATNLGNLAGIARIAAAAAAEYIWICKKGDRDVLFIDAPTVAPDATGLPVVGVVATAGKADAKALATGAIPWPAIGATLGAQDGTTKLASVRINIPDQY
;
A
#
# COMPACT_ATOMS: atom_id res chain seq x y z
N MET A 1 -39.03 8.05 3.67
CA MET A 1 -38.00 7.69 2.66
C MET A 1 -36.64 7.86 3.32
N PRO A 2 -35.74 6.86 3.32
CA PRO A 2 -34.42 7.03 3.94
C PRO A 2 -33.62 8.02 3.10
N GLN A 3 -33.11 9.05 3.77
CA GLN A 3 -32.33 10.14 3.20
C GLN A 3 -31.04 9.55 2.59
N GLY A 4 -30.76 9.89 1.32
CA GLY A 4 -29.55 9.44 0.63
C GLY A 4 -28.32 9.77 1.46
N GLY A 5 -27.48 8.77 1.72
CA GLY A 5 -26.25 8.94 2.47
C GLY A 5 -25.39 10.01 1.81
N PHE A 6 -25.10 11.09 2.53
CA PHE A 6 -24.14 12.08 2.08
C PHE A 6 -22.77 11.40 2.00
N ILE A 7 -22.21 11.28 0.80
CA ILE A 7 -20.81 10.87 0.63
C ILE A 7 -19.99 12.11 0.98
N GLN A 8 -19.47 12.15 2.20
CA GLN A 8 -18.51 13.17 2.61
C GLN A 8 -17.12 12.70 2.19
N SER A 9 -16.47 13.46 1.31
CA SER A 9 -15.07 13.24 1.01
C SER A 9 -14.25 13.39 2.31
N PRO A 10 -13.28 12.50 2.57
CA PRO A 10 -12.39 12.67 3.70
C PRO A 10 -11.70 14.03 3.63
N TYR A 11 -11.37 14.61 4.79
CA TYR A 11 -10.54 15.80 4.82
C TYR A 11 -9.08 15.42 4.54
N PHE A 12 -8.41 16.20 3.68
CA PHE A 12 -6.97 16.10 3.41
C PHE A 12 -6.38 17.50 3.58
N ALA A 13 -5.46 17.68 4.52
CA ALA A 13 -4.85 18.99 4.75
C ALA A 13 -4.02 19.45 3.54
N THR A 14 -3.34 18.50 2.90
CA THR A 14 -2.47 18.75 1.73
C THR A 14 -3.21 18.63 0.40
N GLY A 15 -4.44 18.10 0.40
CA GLY A 15 -5.13 17.71 -0.83
C GLY A 15 -4.49 16.53 -1.58
N ASN A 16 -3.49 15.87 -1.01
CA ASN A 16 -2.83 14.71 -1.64
C ASN A 16 -2.43 13.66 -0.58
N PRO A 17 -2.99 12.43 -0.61
CA PRO A 17 -2.68 11.38 0.35
C PRO A 17 -1.23 10.89 0.30
N GLU A 18 -0.49 11.11 -0.80
CA GLU A 18 0.91 10.70 -0.90
C GLU A 18 1.88 11.67 -0.19
N THR A 19 1.42 12.86 0.17
CA THR A 19 2.24 13.88 0.86
C THR A 19 1.67 14.29 2.22
N GLU A 20 0.59 13.64 2.66
CA GLU A 20 -0.06 13.94 3.94
C GLU A 20 0.58 13.18 5.09
N GLU A 21 1.22 13.91 6.00
CA GLU A 21 1.69 13.42 7.30
C GLU A 21 0.82 13.97 8.42
N MET A 22 0.31 13.09 9.27
CA MET A 22 -0.56 13.47 10.37
C MET A 22 -0.04 12.94 11.70
N THR A 23 0.15 13.83 12.66
CA THR A 23 0.40 13.48 14.08
C THR A 23 -0.90 13.40 14.87
N THR A 24 -1.95 14.06 14.39
CA THR A 24 -3.28 14.09 15.00
C THR A 24 -4.35 14.06 13.93
N LEU A 25 -5.45 13.36 14.19
CA LEU A 25 -6.61 13.38 13.30
C LEU A 25 -7.31 14.74 13.35
N TYR A 26 -7.71 15.25 12.19
CA TYR A 26 -8.47 16.51 12.11
C TYR A 26 -9.86 16.39 12.76
N ALA A 27 -10.50 15.21 12.64
CA ALA A 27 -11.79 14.94 13.26
C ALA A 27 -11.88 13.49 13.77
N PRO A 28 -12.69 13.23 14.82
CA PRO A 28 -13.04 11.88 15.23
C PRO A 28 -13.69 11.11 14.07
N GLY A 29 -13.35 9.82 13.92
CA GLY A 29 -13.94 8.96 12.89
C GLY A 29 -13.26 9.01 11.50
N MET A 30 -12.21 9.82 11.33
CA MET A 30 -11.43 9.80 10.08
C MET A 30 -10.60 8.51 9.92
N LEU A 31 -10.25 7.84 11.01
CA LEU A 31 -9.46 6.63 10.94
C LEU A 31 -10.19 5.53 10.16
N GLY A 32 -9.52 4.92 9.20
CA GLY A 32 -10.10 3.91 8.31
C GLY A 32 -10.88 4.47 7.14
N CYS A 33 -11.05 5.79 7.02
CA CYS A 33 -11.71 6.41 5.87
C CYS A 33 -10.95 6.09 4.58
N ARG A 34 -11.68 6.12 3.47
CA ARG A 34 -11.16 5.79 2.14
C ARG A 34 -11.28 6.95 1.21
N ALA A 35 -10.26 7.09 0.39
CA ALA A 35 -10.17 8.11 -0.64
C ALA A 35 -9.84 7.44 -1.95
N GLU A 36 -10.52 7.84 -3.02
CA GLU A 36 -10.09 7.48 -4.36
C GLU A 36 -9.47 8.71 -5.00
N PHE A 37 -8.22 8.58 -5.43
CA PHE A 37 -7.50 9.64 -6.09
C PHE A 37 -7.17 9.20 -7.51
N ASP A 38 -7.64 9.99 -8.47
CA ASP A 38 -7.16 9.92 -9.84
C ASP A 38 -5.95 10.86 -9.93
N GLN A 39 -4.76 10.28 -10.04
CA GLN A 39 -3.59 11.09 -10.36
C GLN A 39 -3.49 11.16 -11.87
N GLY A 40 -3.62 12.39 -12.39
CA GLY A 40 -3.54 12.69 -13.81
C GLY A 40 -2.28 12.08 -14.46
N LEU A 41 -2.41 11.77 -15.74
CA LEU A 41 -1.43 11.00 -16.50
C LEU A 41 -0.01 11.61 -16.46
N LEU A 42 0.95 10.90 -15.86
CA LEU A 42 2.29 10.80 -16.43
C LEU A 42 2.23 9.65 -17.46
N ALA A 43 1.67 9.94 -18.65
CA ALA A 43 1.52 9.03 -19.79
C ALA A 43 1.04 7.58 -19.47
N GLY A 44 -0.27 7.33 -19.48
CA GLY A 44 -0.88 6.00 -19.33
C GLY A 44 -2.33 6.08 -18.84
N PRO A 45 -3.14 5.01 -18.85
CA PRO A 45 -4.52 5.08 -18.33
C PRO A 45 -4.58 5.65 -16.90
N PRO A 46 -5.67 6.36 -16.52
CA PRO A 46 -5.77 7.07 -15.25
C PRO A 46 -5.39 6.17 -14.08
N ASN A 47 -4.43 6.64 -13.29
CA ASN A 47 -3.81 5.82 -12.26
C ASN A 47 -4.57 5.94 -10.94
N ARG A 48 -5.84 5.50 -10.99
CA ARG A 48 -6.79 5.59 -9.88
C ARG A 48 -6.35 4.69 -8.75
N CYS A 49 -6.06 5.30 -7.62
CA CYS A 49 -5.67 4.58 -6.42
C CYS A 49 -6.68 4.77 -5.29
N VAL A 50 -6.98 3.66 -4.62
CA VAL A 50 -7.83 3.62 -3.43
C VAL A 50 -6.91 3.65 -2.22
N TYR A 51 -6.97 4.75 -1.50
CA TYR A 51 -6.23 4.98 -0.28
C TYR A 51 -7.09 4.72 0.95
N GLN A 52 -6.46 4.28 2.04
CA GLN A 52 -7.08 4.14 3.35
C GLN A 52 -6.21 4.80 4.42
N LEU A 53 -6.82 5.61 5.30
CA LEU A 53 -6.12 6.23 6.42
C LEU A 53 -5.95 5.22 7.56
N VAL A 54 -4.71 5.03 8.01
CA VAL A 54 -4.35 4.05 9.04
C VAL A 54 -3.42 4.65 10.09
N LYS A 55 -3.32 3.99 11.23
CA LYS A 55 -2.44 4.36 12.34
C LYS A 55 -1.14 3.54 12.28
N ALA A 56 0.01 4.19 12.40
CA ALA A 56 1.31 3.54 12.52
C ALA A 56 1.49 2.95 13.94
N TYR A 57 1.81 1.66 14.04
CA TYR A 57 2.23 1.03 15.29
C TYR A 57 3.61 1.58 15.68
N THR A 58 3.76 2.05 16.91
CA THR A 58 5.05 2.56 17.45
C THR A 58 5.73 3.63 16.58
N SER A 59 4.97 4.39 15.77
CA SER A 59 5.50 5.37 14.81
C SER A 59 6.58 4.80 13.89
N ILE A 60 6.26 3.69 13.20
CA ILE A 60 7.10 3.17 12.12
C ILE A 60 7.47 4.29 11.14
N THR A 61 8.69 4.22 10.59
CA THR A 61 9.16 5.09 9.48
C THR A 61 8.98 4.33 8.17
N PRO A 62 7.79 4.30 7.55
CA PRO A 62 7.61 3.67 6.26
C PRO A 62 8.42 4.42 5.20
N VAL A 63 8.83 3.69 4.17
CA VAL A 63 9.39 4.23 2.93
C VAL A 63 8.33 4.10 1.85
N VAL A 64 8.33 4.99 0.86
CA VAL A 64 7.43 4.88 -0.30
C VAL A 64 7.61 3.52 -0.97
N GLY A 65 6.50 2.83 -1.24
CA GLY A 65 6.49 1.48 -1.82
C GLY A 65 6.62 0.35 -0.80
N ASN A 66 6.80 0.65 0.49
CA ASN A 66 6.87 -0.38 1.53
C ASN A 66 5.54 -1.10 1.69
N VAL A 67 5.63 -2.42 1.88
CA VAL A 67 4.48 -3.24 2.26
C VAL A 67 4.19 -3.07 3.75
N LEU A 68 2.94 -2.74 4.09
CA LEU A 68 2.46 -2.63 5.46
C LEU A 68 1.48 -3.75 5.81
N TYR A 69 1.51 -4.18 7.07
CA TYR A 69 0.73 -5.27 7.62
C TYR A 69 -0.14 -4.78 8.78
N TRP A 70 -1.32 -5.37 8.97
CA TRP A 70 -2.15 -5.10 10.12
C TRP A 70 -1.51 -5.67 11.39
N VAL A 71 -1.32 -4.81 12.39
CA VAL A 71 -1.16 -5.22 13.78
C VAL A 71 -2.54 -5.52 14.37
N THR A 72 -3.48 -4.62 14.13
CA THR A 72 -4.85 -4.73 14.62
C THR A 72 -5.80 -4.03 13.66
N LYS A 73 -6.66 -4.80 12.98
CA LYS A 73 -7.58 -4.30 11.96
C LYS A 73 -8.65 -3.38 12.55
N SER A 74 -9.18 -3.70 13.74
CA SER A 74 -10.25 -2.93 14.39
C SER A 74 -9.83 -1.52 14.81
N SER A 75 -8.53 -1.30 15.05
CA SER A 75 -7.94 0.01 15.33
C SER A 75 -7.18 0.57 14.14
N TYR A 76 -7.36 0.01 12.94
CA TYR A 76 -6.65 0.35 11.71
C TYR A 76 -5.14 0.54 11.92
N THR A 77 -4.53 -0.28 12.76
CA THR A 77 -3.13 -0.11 13.16
C THR A 77 -2.24 -1.01 12.31
N VAL A 78 -1.23 -0.42 11.69
CA VAL A 78 -0.33 -1.06 10.74
C VAL A 78 1.12 -1.04 11.19
N THR A 79 1.91 -1.99 10.71
CA THR A 79 3.34 -2.11 10.96
C THR A 79 4.10 -2.53 9.70
N THR A 80 5.41 -2.34 9.71
CA THR A 80 6.36 -2.95 8.77
C THR A 80 6.92 -4.29 9.30
N THR A 81 6.54 -4.71 10.51
CA THR A 81 7.06 -5.92 11.16
C THR A 81 6.71 -7.17 10.36
N ALA A 82 7.74 -7.96 10.05
CA ALA A 82 7.64 -9.14 9.22
C ALA A 82 6.88 -10.32 9.87
N THR A 83 6.54 -10.25 11.15
CA THR A 83 5.74 -11.30 11.83
C THR A 83 4.28 -11.32 11.39
N ASN A 84 3.80 -10.28 10.68
CA ASN A 84 2.40 -10.13 10.27
C ASN A 84 2.16 -10.36 8.76
N LEU A 85 3.02 -11.12 8.05
CA LEU A 85 2.92 -11.32 6.60
C LEU A 85 1.56 -11.83 6.08
N GLY A 86 0.82 -12.61 6.88
CA GLY A 86 -0.52 -13.08 6.52
C GLY A 86 -1.60 -12.00 6.58
N ASN A 87 -1.29 -10.84 7.15
CA ASN A 87 -2.21 -9.74 7.44
C ASN A 87 -1.86 -8.50 6.61
N LEU A 88 -1.83 -8.64 5.29
CA LEU A 88 -1.53 -7.52 4.38
C LEU A 88 -2.51 -6.36 4.56
N ALA A 89 -1.99 -5.14 4.75
CA ALA A 89 -2.79 -3.93 4.92
C ALA A 89 -2.84 -3.06 3.67
N GLY A 90 -1.68 -2.79 3.09
CA GLY A 90 -1.54 -1.86 1.96
C GLY A 90 -0.09 -1.53 1.68
N ILE A 91 0.11 -0.63 0.72
CA ILE A 91 1.42 -0.11 0.34
C ILE A 91 1.55 1.34 0.83
N ALA A 92 2.62 1.63 1.54
CA ALA A 92 2.92 2.99 1.99
C ALA A 92 3.23 3.88 0.79
N ARG A 93 2.60 5.06 0.74
CA ARG A 93 2.81 6.04 -0.33
C ARG A 93 3.49 7.33 0.13
N ILE A 94 3.84 7.39 1.41
CA ILE A 94 4.62 8.45 2.01
C ILE A 94 5.80 7.87 2.76
N ALA A 95 6.95 8.53 2.66
CA ALA A 95 8.07 8.29 3.55
C ALA A 95 7.79 9.06 4.83
N ALA A 96 7.08 8.45 5.78
CA ALA A 96 6.58 9.21 6.92
C ALA A 96 7.75 9.65 7.81
N ALA A 97 7.80 10.92 8.19
CA ALA A 97 8.68 11.40 9.24
C ALA A 97 8.51 10.57 10.52
N ALA A 98 9.57 10.43 11.32
CA ALA A 98 9.57 9.61 12.53
C ALA A 98 8.47 9.95 13.56
N ALA A 99 7.81 11.11 13.42
CA ALA A 99 6.73 11.56 14.28
C ALA A 99 5.31 11.31 13.72
N ALA A 100 5.16 10.89 12.46
CA ALA A 100 3.84 10.67 11.86
C ALA A 100 3.14 9.46 12.51
N GLU A 101 1.94 9.69 13.08
CA GLU A 101 1.14 8.65 13.72
C GLU A 101 0.08 8.09 12.77
N TYR A 102 -0.40 8.89 11.81
CA TYR A 102 -1.40 8.49 10.83
C TYR A 102 -0.87 8.70 9.41
N ILE A 103 -1.07 7.69 8.58
CA ILE A 103 -0.55 7.63 7.21
C ILE A 103 -1.60 7.05 6.27
N TRP A 104 -1.50 7.40 4.99
CA TRP A 104 -2.30 6.79 3.94
C TRP A 104 -1.60 5.60 3.30
N ILE A 105 -2.35 4.52 3.13
CA ILE A 105 -1.90 3.33 2.41
C ILE A 105 -2.71 3.13 1.14
N CYS A 106 -2.06 2.77 0.04
CA CYS A 106 -2.72 2.34 -1.17
C CYS A 106 -3.11 0.87 -1.07
N LYS A 107 -4.37 0.55 -1.36
CA LYS A 107 -4.90 -0.83 -1.35
C LYS A 107 -5.26 -1.35 -2.73
N LYS A 108 -5.47 -0.44 -3.68
CA LYS A 108 -5.87 -0.81 -5.04
C LYS A 108 -5.42 0.27 -6.03
N GLY A 109 -5.00 -0.15 -7.22
CA GLY A 109 -4.54 0.74 -8.29
C GLY A 109 -3.11 0.43 -8.72
N ASP A 110 -2.64 1.08 -9.78
CA ASP A 110 -1.34 0.78 -10.38
C ASP A 110 -0.25 1.63 -9.68
N ARG A 111 0.62 1.03 -8.87
CA ARG A 111 1.64 1.78 -8.12
C ARG A 111 2.94 1.04 -7.99
N ASP A 112 3.98 1.82 -7.73
CA ASP A 112 5.30 1.28 -7.45
C ASP A 112 5.35 0.64 -6.06
N VAL A 113 5.88 -0.57 -6.04
CA VAL A 113 6.13 -1.38 -4.85
C VAL A 113 7.62 -1.63 -4.73
N LEU A 114 8.16 -1.58 -3.51
CA LEU A 114 9.58 -1.79 -3.24
C LEU A 114 9.91 -3.28 -3.15
N PHE A 115 10.87 -3.75 -3.93
CA PHE A 115 11.33 -5.15 -3.96
C PHE A 115 12.60 -5.37 -3.14
N ILE A 116 12.81 -6.61 -2.66
CA ILE A 116 13.97 -6.90 -1.79
C ILE A 116 15.29 -6.81 -2.54
N ASP A 117 15.32 -7.48 -3.67
CA ASP A 117 16.40 -7.64 -4.63
C ASP A 117 15.79 -7.91 -6.01
N ALA A 118 16.62 -8.15 -7.03
CA ALA A 118 16.12 -8.71 -8.28
C ALA A 118 15.47 -10.07 -7.96
N PRO A 119 14.17 -10.26 -8.21
CA PRO A 119 13.50 -11.51 -7.90
C PRO A 119 14.18 -12.68 -8.60
N THR A 120 14.01 -13.87 -8.02
CA THR A 120 14.59 -15.12 -8.56
C THR A 120 14.10 -15.45 -9.98
N VAL A 121 12.98 -14.86 -10.38
CA VAL A 121 12.49 -14.78 -11.76
C VAL A 121 12.42 -13.31 -12.14
N ALA A 122 12.80 -12.98 -13.38
CA ALA A 122 12.87 -11.59 -13.81
C ALA A 122 11.52 -10.84 -13.58
N PRO A 123 11.51 -9.74 -12.80
CA PRO A 123 10.28 -9.02 -12.43
C PRO A 123 9.64 -8.27 -13.59
N ASP A 124 10.37 -8.15 -14.70
CA ASP A 124 9.99 -7.47 -15.92
C ASP A 124 8.96 -8.23 -16.75
N ALA A 125 8.73 -9.51 -16.46
CA ALA A 125 7.60 -10.23 -16.99
C ALA A 125 6.30 -9.66 -16.40
N THR A 126 5.51 -8.97 -17.23
CA THR A 126 4.17 -8.49 -16.87
C THR A 126 3.27 -9.65 -16.45
N GLY A 127 2.47 -9.43 -15.40
CA GLY A 127 1.46 -10.39 -14.94
C GLY A 127 1.94 -11.37 -13.87
N LEU A 128 3.17 -11.21 -13.36
CA LEU A 128 3.67 -12.03 -12.27
C LEU A 128 3.03 -11.61 -10.93
N PRO A 129 2.52 -12.55 -10.11
CA PRO A 129 2.03 -12.24 -8.79
C PRO A 129 3.16 -11.73 -7.89
N VAL A 130 2.88 -10.61 -7.21
CA VAL A 130 3.78 -9.96 -6.25
C VAL A 130 3.30 -10.26 -4.84
N VAL A 131 4.22 -10.62 -3.94
CA VAL A 131 3.92 -11.05 -2.57
C VAL A 131 4.78 -10.32 -1.55
N GLY A 132 4.23 -10.05 -0.37
CA GLY A 132 5.02 -9.55 0.76
C GLY A 132 5.87 -10.68 1.35
N VAL A 133 7.14 -10.42 1.65
CA VAL A 133 8.09 -11.43 2.16
C VAL A 133 8.93 -10.92 3.33
N VAL A 134 9.51 -11.85 4.10
CA VAL A 134 10.40 -11.58 5.24
C VAL A 134 11.85 -11.60 4.77
N ALA A 135 12.36 -10.48 4.30
CA ALA A 135 13.80 -10.22 4.41
C ALA A 135 13.95 -8.82 4.97
N THR A 136 14.09 -8.75 6.29
CA THR A 136 14.52 -7.58 7.07
C THR A 136 14.00 -6.24 6.52
N ALA A 137 12.71 -6.03 6.81
CA ALA A 137 11.86 -4.85 6.58
C ALA A 137 11.47 -4.49 5.14
N GLY A 138 10.16 -4.61 4.88
CA GLY A 138 9.39 -3.71 4.01
C GLY A 138 9.25 -4.05 2.53
N LYS A 139 9.81 -5.15 2.02
CA LYS A 139 9.98 -5.32 0.57
C LYS A 139 9.35 -6.61 0.02
N ALA A 140 8.90 -6.53 -1.24
CA ALA A 140 8.13 -7.56 -1.94
C ALA A 140 9.03 -8.44 -2.84
N ASP A 141 8.48 -9.57 -3.28
CA ASP A 141 9.09 -10.49 -4.24
C ASP A 141 8.08 -10.87 -5.33
N ALA A 142 8.54 -11.14 -6.55
CA ALA A 142 7.72 -11.57 -7.68
C ALA A 142 7.91 -13.06 -7.94
N LYS A 143 6.82 -13.80 -8.20
CA LYS A 143 6.87 -15.24 -8.47
C LYS A 143 6.29 -15.58 -9.82
N ALA A 144 6.86 -16.57 -10.51
CA ALA A 144 6.23 -17.17 -11.69
C ALA A 144 4.90 -17.84 -11.31
N LEU A 145 3.81 -17.52 -12.02
CA LEU A 145 2.46 -18.06 -11.79
C LEU A 145 2.39 -19.61 -11.97
N ALA A 146 3.45 -20.23 -12.49
CA ALA A 146 3.39 -21.55 -13.11
C ALA A 146 3.56 -22.76 -12.17
N THR A 147 4.02 -22.64 -10.91
CA THR A 147 4.45 -23.87 -10.19
C THR A 147 4.30 -23.92 -8.67
N GLY A 148 3.50 -23.07 -8.02
CA GLY A 148 3.28 -23.29 -6.58
C GLY A 148 2.22 -22.45 -5.92
N ALA A 149 1.61 -23.03 -4.88
CA ALA A 149 0.83 -22.30 -3.90
C ALA A 149 1.70 -21.17 -3.34
N ILE A 150 1.24 -19.94 -3.50
CA ILE A 150 1.89 -18.79 -2.91
C ILE A 150 1.64 -18.88 -1.39
N PRO A 151 2.69 -18.96 -0.54
CA PRO A 151 2.52 -19.12 0.90
C PRO A 151 1.94 -17.87 1.61
N TRP A 152 1.81 -16.75 0.88
CA TRP A 152 1.41 -15.44 1.41
C TRP A 152 0.38 -14.77 0.50
N PRO A 153 -0.46 -13.85 1.02
CA PRO A 153 -1.38 -13.08 0.21
C PRO A 153 -0.65 -12.30 -0.89
N ALA A 154 -1.18 -12.35 -2.11
CA ALA A 154 -0.68 -11.53 -3.21
C ALA A 154 -1.06 -10.05 -3.00
N ILE A 155 -0.10 -9.17 -3.24
CA ILE A 155 -0.27 -7.71 -3.31
C ILE A 155 -0.99 -7.33 -4.60
N GLY A 156 -0.62 -7.99 -5.70
CA GLY A 156 -1.03 -7.60 -7.05
C GLY A 156 -0.24 -8.33 -8.13
N ALA A 157 -0.25 -7.79 -9.34
CA ALA A 157 0.52 -8.30 -10.48
C ALA A 157 1.49 -7.25 -11.04
N THR A 158 2.68 -7.66 -11.45
CA THR A 158 3.66 -6.77 -12.11
C THR A 158 3.09 -6.18 -13.40
N LEU A 159 3.38 -4.90 -13.65
CA LEU A 159 3.01 -4.19 -14.87
C LEU A 159 4.23 -3.92 -15.77
N GLY A 160 5.42 -3.88 -15.21
CA GLY A 160 6.66 -3.64 -15.95
C GLY A 160 7.91 -3.94 -15.13
N ALA A 161 9.07 -3.64 -15.72
CA ALA A 161 10.37 -3.91 -15.15
C ALA A 161 10.61 -3.19 -13.81
N GLN A 162 11.35 -3.86 -12.94
CA GLN A 162 11.92 -3.25 -11.76
C GLN A 162 13.07 -2.31 -12.18
N ASP A 163 13.09 -1.11 -11.61
CA ASP A 163 14.27 -0.26 -11.65
C ASP A 163 15.34 -0.84 -10.72
N GLY A 164 16.47 -1.26 -11.28
CA GLY A 164 17.58 -1.85 -10.52
C GLY A 164 18.25 -0.92 -9.51
N THR A 165 18.07 0.40 -9.64
CA THR A 165 18.66 1.40 -8.72
C THR A 165 17.77 1.63 -7.50
N THR A 166 16.48 1.85 -7.74
CA THR A 166 15.51 2.16 -6.68
C THR A 166 14.81 0.92 -6.12
N LYS A 167 14.96 -0.23 -6.80
CA LYS A 167 14.26 -1.49 -6.53
C LYS A 167 12.73 -1.36 -6.58
N LEU A 168 12.21 -0.32 -7.22
CA LEU A 168 10.77 -0.12 -7.41
C LEU A 168 10.32 -0.81 -8.70
N ALA A 169 9.16 -1.46 -8.67
CA ALA A 169 8.49 -1.92 -9.88
C ALA A 169 7.02 -1.53 -9.84
N SER A 170 6.44 -1.19 -10.99
CA SER A 170 5.03 -0.88 -11.11
C SER A 170 4.20 -2.15 -10.99
N VAL A 171 3.23 -2.14 -10.07
CA VAL A 171 2.37 -3.28 -9.73
C VAL A 171 0.92 -2.81 -9.76
N ARG A 172 0.04 -3.60 -10.38
CA ARG A 172 -1.40 -3.45 -10.20
C ARG A 172 -1.79 -4.00 -8.84
N ILE A 173 -1.81 -3.13 -7.84
CA ILE A 173 -2.17 -3.47 -6.48
C ILE A 173 -3.65 -3.84 -6.44
N ASN A 174 -3.95 -4.97 -5.81
CA ASN A 174 -5.30 -5.42 -5.54
C ASN A 174 -5.32 -6.19 -4.21
N ILE A 175 -5.28 -5.44 -3.11
CA ILE A 175 -5.31 -5.98 -1.76
C ILE A 175 -6.77 -6.04 -1.31
N PRO A 176 -7.36 -7.24 -1.16
CA PRO A 176 -8.75 -7.37 -0.78
C PRO A 176 -8.98 -6.86 0.63
N ASP A 177 -10.18 -6.36 0.88
CA ASP A 177 -10.66 -6.16 2.24
C ASP A 177 -10.89 -7.53 2.87
N GLN A 178 -9.92 -7.99 3.64
CA GLN A 178 -10.07 -9.22 4.40
C GLN A 178 -10.94 -8.95 5.63
N TYR A 179 -12.22 -9.32 5.52
CA TYR A 179 -13.21 -9.36 6.59
C TYR A 179 -12.77 -10.21 7.77
#